data_AF-A0A7J6TS15-F1
#
_entry.id   AF-A0A7J6TS15-F1
#
_cell.length_a   1.000
_cell.length_b   1.000
_cell.length_c   1.000
_cell.angle_alpha   90.00
_cell.angle_beta   90.00
_cell.angle_gamma   90.00
#
_symmetry.space_group_name_H-M   'P 1'
#
loop_
_entity.id
_entity.type
_entity.pdbx_description
1 polymer ?
#
loop_
_entity_poly.entity_id
_entity_poly.type
_entity_poly.pdbx_seq_one_letter_code
_entity_poly.pdbx_strand_id
1 'polypeptide(L)'
;MKERNLAHFNGKAAEDADKLWREKCTGEASKAAAADFLKTSFQVGSVRADTINYKDADRVFGSSDVPPAMVSCKQAVKNSVRPRILDTLPKPWDISVKADEKSVRTDLRRQLLMVRAGLMDQPRWYPRSKHKDMSPAEFSSSLTRKERDTIRHVGMVTGKGPVGSLTKRWFNLVDEKGASQHSVNPEDDFVGSWDISSSTCHPADVKARVRAFVEAEKRRVRMNGDVDAHVNRKTYRNPEEHFAEFQELVREKKRQYADIRGEFIRELRVEFPHASLMRLEAMARRLLDEKLLSDEKSRRYPIAHESFRPNLSLTTQDRRYREHYHPGAYDMIQVEGKRAWSCCLNYDSGSRGCEKFKWSKIGKNAACKNFGGVRLKELSWTPATGGGDAGDLAYYQEQLSQVKSLLDQDPENAEIKEVSWLGSVFGVEEIYEQLKDTVNILEESEKQKETVLAMGAEIEKERLAAAAALEAEKSKAAAEGSAAASSSTAQAAARRSHLVGRTCEVFYENKWFNAEITGVRIDELGTERCAVRFIGFDQRREYKVQDVALLKPPRPQEAPVGSVVQAIWAQDGLWYQCTILEHTVKGYKVIFEEDPGQTPEEVNIDQIR
;
A
#
# COMPACT_ATOMS: atom_id res chain seq x y z
N MET A 1 50.73 52.77 1.14
CA MET A 1 49.90 53.98 1.39
C MET A 1 48.41 53.83 1.01
N LYS A 2 47.85 52.60 0.88
CA LYS A 2 46.41 52.40 0.56
C LYS A 2 45.60 51.62 1.62
N GLU A 3 46.16 51.30 2.78
CA GLU A 3 45.48 50.50 3.81
C GLU A 3 45.06 51.28 5.07
N ARG A 4 45.32 52.60 5.15
CA ARG A 4 44.92 53.42 6.31
C ARG A 4 43.55 54.10 6.20
N ASN A 5 42.87 54.04 5.05
CA ASN A 5 41.61 54.76 4.84
C ASN A 5 40.33 53.92 4.97
N LEU A 6 40.43 52.60 5.19
CA LEU A 6 39.25 51.72 5.33
C LEU A 6 38.79 51.52 6.78
N ALA A 7 39.63 51.81 7.78
CA ALA A 7 39.26 51.65 9.19
C ALA A 7 38.39 52.82 9.71
N HIS A 8 38.43 53.99 9.08
CA HIS A 8 37.71 55.17 9.56
C HIS A 8 36.24 55.25 9.08
N PHE A 9 35.87 54.47 8.06
CA PHE A 9 34.53 54.48 7.47
C PHE A 9 33.54 53.54 8.18
N ASN A 10 34.04 52.50 8.88
CA ASN A 10 33.18 51.52 9.56
C ASN A 10 32.77 51.92 10.98
N GLY A 11 33.49 52.84 11.64
CA GLY A 11 33.13 53.31 12.98
C GLY A 11 31.91 54.25 12.97
N LYS A 12 31.84 55.16 12.00
CA LYS A 12 30.79 56.19 11.94
C LYS A 12 29.42 55.61 11.59
N ALA A 13 29.38 54.61 10.70
CA ALA A 13 28.15 53.92 10.34
C ALA A 13 27.58 53.08 11.49
N ALA A 14 28.44 52.54 12.37
CA ALA A 14 28.01 51.82 13.55
C ALA A 14 27.45 52.75 14.63
N GLU A 15 28.07 53.92 14.84
CA GLU A 15 27.57 54.95 15.77
C GLU A 15 26.25 55.57 15.29
N ASP A 16 26.12 55.84 13.99
CA ASP A 16 24.87 56.36 13.41
C ASP A 16 23.74 55.33 13.50
N ALA A 17 24.02 54.02 13.34
CA ALA A 17 23.05 52.96 13.51
C ALA A 17 22.60 52.80 14.97
N ASP A 18 23.52 52.90 15.94
CA ASP A 18 23.21 52.80 17.36
C ASP A 18 22.41 54.03 17.85
N LYS A 19 22.71 55.21 17.29
CA LYS A 19 21.94 56.43 17.54
C LYS A 19 20.52 56.35 16.96
N LEU A 20 20.37 55.85 15.74
CA LEU A 20 19.06 55.66 15.11
C LEU A 20 18.20 54.59 15.82
N TRP A 21 18.85 53.57 16.39
CA TRP A 21 18.18 52.56 17.20
C TRP A 21 17.70 53.13 18.53
N ARG A 22 18.49 53.97 19.21
CA ARG A 22 18.08 54.66 20.45
C ARG A 22 16.99 55.69 20.23
N GLU A 23 17.01 56.44 19.12
CA GLU A 23 15.95 57.41 18.78
C GLU A 23 14.62 56.74 18.40
N LYS A 24 14.65 55.56 17.74
CA LYS A 24 13.42 54.84 17.36
C LYS A 24 12.88 53.90 18.43
N CYS A 25 13.68 53.54 19.44
CA CYS A 25 13.29 52.65 20.54
C CYS A 25 13.07 53.39 21.87
N THR A 26 12.49 54.60 21.85
CA THR A 26 11.86 55.15 23.05
C THR A 26 10.58 54.34 23.32
N GLY A 27 10.65 53.49 24.35
CA GLY A 27 9.68 52.43 24.63
C GLY A 27 8.25 52.87 24.99
N GLU A 28 7.92 54.15 24.88
CA GLU A 28 6.59 54.69 25.18
C GLU A 28 5.73 54.82 23.90
N ALA A 29 6.31 55.27 22.79
CA ALA A 29 5.59 55.39 21.52
C ALA A 29 5.20 54.03 20.94
N SER A 30 6.07 53.01 21.11
CA SER A 30 5.78 51.65 20.65
C SER A 30 4.76 50.93 21.53
N LYS A 31 4.69 51.26 22.84
CA LYS A 31 3.67 50.72 23.75
C LYS A 31 2.30 51.32 23.48
N ALA A 32 2.21 52.63 23.21
CA ALA A 32 0.96 53.29 22.84
C ALA A 32 0.44 52.77 21.49
N ALA A 33 1.30 52.69 20.47
CA ALA A 33 0.92 52.14 19.17
C ALA A 33 0.53 50.65 19.23
N ALA A 34 1.21 49.85 20.07
CA ALA A 34 0.83 48.46 20.30
C ALA A 34 -0.49 48.34 21.07
N ALA A 35 -0.77 49.22 22.04
CA ALA A 35 -2.03 49.21 22.78
C ALA A 35 -3.23 49.61 21.90
N ASP A 36 -3.07 50.60 21.02
CA ASP A 36 -4.10 51.01 20.08
C ASP A 36 -4.32 49.97 18.97
N PHE A 37 -3.25 49.32 18.50
CA PHE A 37 -3.35 48.18 17.58
C PHE A 37 -4.08 46.99 18.23
N LEU A 38 -3.79 46.68 19.50
CA LEU A 38 -4.48 45.60 20.23
C LEU A 38 -5.97 45.92 20.43
N LYS A 39 -6.33 47.17 20.73
CA LYS A 39 -7.75 47.58 20.87
C LYS A 39 -8.54 47.55 19.57
N THR A 40 -7.91 47.84 18.44
CA THR A 40 -8.58 47.90 17.13
C THR A 40 -8.60 46.55 16.40
N SER A 41 -7.60 45.69 16.64
CA SER A 41 -7.44 44.42 15.93
C SER A 41 -8.07 43.22 16.64
N PHE A 42 -8.32 43.32 17.96
CA PHE A 42 -8.88 42.24 18.77
C PHE A 42 -10.32 42.52 19.18
N GLN A 43 -11.23 42.48 18.20
CA GLN A 43 -12.64 42.19 18.46
C GLN A 43 -12.92 40.74 18.02
N VAL A 44 -12.57 39.79 18.87
CA VAL A 44 -12.97 38.39 18.70
C VAL A 44 -13.46 37.88 20.06
N GLY A 45 -14.78 37.77 20.18
CA GLY A 45 -15.48 37.28 21.37
C GLY A 45 -16.57 38.23 21.84
N SER A 46 -17.83 37.92 21.50
CA SER A 46 -19.00 38.53 22.12
C SER A 46 -18.96 38.27 23.64
N VAL A 47 -18.92 39.32 24.45
CA VAL A 47 -19.02 39.30 25.92
C VAL A 47 -20.39 38.80 26.42
N ARG A 48 -21.29 38.34 25.53
CA ARG A 48 -22.65 37.90 25.90
C ARG A 48 -22.83 36.39 26.11
N ALA A 49 -21.80 35.58 25.91
CA ALA A 49 -21.89 34.15 26.21
C ALA A 49 -20.70 33.72 27.08
N ASP A 50 -20.98 33.36 28.34
CA ASP A 50 -20.01 32.92 29.36
C ASP A 50 -19.33 31.56 29.06
N THR A 51 -19.26 31.16 27.80
CA THR A 51 -18.62 29.89 27.39
C THR A 51 -17.70 30.09 26.19
N ILE A 52 -16.41 29.87 26.44
CA ILE A 52 -15.34 29.93 25.43
C ILE A 52 -15.23 28.55 24.77
N ASN A 53 -15.72 28.42 23.53
CA ASN A 53 -15.67 27.18 22.74
C ASN A 53 -14.50 27.15 21.75
N TYR A 54 -13.25 27.15 22.24
CA TYR A 54 -12.09 26.84 21.39
C TYR A 54 -11.20 25.81 22.08
N LYS A 55 -10.63 24.89 21.30
CA LYS A 55 -9.69 23.87 21.79
C LYS A 55 -8.27 24.42 21.72
N ASP A 56 -7.42 24.11 22.71
CA ASP A 56 -6.01 24.56 22.78
C ASP A 56 -5.14 24.26 21.54
N ALA A 57 -5.58 23.33 20.68
CA ALA A 57 -4.87 22.97 19.45
C ALA A 57 -5.14 23.94 18.27
N ASP A 58 -6.21 24.73 18.32
CA ASP A 58 -6.55 25.68 17.27
C ASP A 58 -5.70 26.94 17.45
N ARG A 59 -4.63 27.05 16.66
CA ARG A 59 -3.78 28.24 16.66
C ARG A 59 -4.61 29.42 16.17
N VAL A 60 -4.96 30.30 17.10
CA VAL A 60 -5.79 31.49 16.89
C VAL A 60 -5.16 32.51 15.90
N PHE A 61 -3.88 32.35 15.54
CA PHE A 61 -3.19 33.25 14.61
C PHE A 61 -2.57 32.48 13.44
N GLY A 62 -2.91 32.89 12.22
CA GLY A 62 -2.20 32.46 11.03
C GLY A 62 -0.78 33.04 11.01
N SER A 63 0.14 32.41 10.28
CA SER A 63 1.49 32.97 10.09
C SER A 63 1.50 34.33 9.38
N SER A 64 0.41 34.69 8.69
CA SER A 64 0.16 36.00 8.09
C SER A 64 -0.04 37.10 9.12
N ASP A 65 -0.48 36.75 10.34
CA ASP A 65 -0.93 37.73 11.34
C ASP A 65 0.22 38.12 12.30
N VAL A 66 1.39 37.50 12.14
CA VAL A 66 2.60 37.83 12.89
C VAL A 66 3.37 38.90 12.12
N PRO A 67 3.58 40.11 12.69
CA PRO A 67 4.35 41.15 12.04
C PRO A 67 5.74 40.65 11.60
N PRO A 68 6.21 41.03 10.39
CA PRO A 68 7.47 40.51 9.85
C PRO A 68 8.67 40.77 10.75
N ALA A 69 8.65 41.88 11.51
CA ALA A 69 9.67 42.21 12.52
C ALA A 69 9.79 41.13 13.62
N MET A 70 8.65 40.59 14.09
CA MET A 70 8.64 39.54 15.11
C MET A 70 9.11 38.20 14.55
N VAL A 71 8.85 37.92 13.27
CA VAL A 71 9.37 36.73 12.59
C VAL A 71 10.90 36.80 12.50
N SER A 72 11.46 37.96 12.13
CA SER A 72 12.91 38.16 12.09
C SER A 72 13.55 38.06 13.48
N CYS A 73 12.92 38.62 14.53
CA CYS A 73 13.42 38.48 15.90
C CYS A 73 13.41 37.01 16.37
N LYS A 74 12.35 36.26 16.05
CA LYS A 74 12.26 34.82 16.37
C LYS A 74 13.34 34.01 15.67
N GLN A 75 13.67 34.35 14.41
CA GLN A 75 14.78 33.72 13.70
C GLN A 75 16.13 34.10 14.31
N ALA A 76 16.34 35.36 14.69
CA ALA A 76 17.55 35.83 15.35
C ALA A 76 17.79 35.12 16.69
N VAL A 77 16.75 34.97 17.53
CA VAL A 77 16.83 34.25 18.80
C VAL A 77 17.09 32.75 18.59
N LYS A 78 16.47 32.13 17.58
CA LYS A 78 16.79 30.72 17.23
C LYS A 78 18.24 30.53 16.81
N ASN A 79 18.81 31.52 16.12
CA ASN A 79 20.20 31.50 15.68
C ASN A 79 21.18 31.75 16.84
N SER A 80 20.78 32.54 17.84
CA SER A 80 21.62 32.79 19.04
C SER A 80 21.58 31.65 20.05
N VAL A 81 20.43 31.00 20.26
CA VAL A 81 20.26 29.90 21.23
C VAL A 81 20.91 28.60 20.75
N ARG A 82 21.08 28.43 19.44
CA ARG A 82 21.82 27.30 18.85
C ARG A 82 22.89 27.84 17.90
N PRO A 83 24.02 28.36 18.42
CA PRO A 83 25.13 28.77 17.58
C PRO A 83 25.62 27.53 16.82
N ARG A 84 25.46 27.54 15.49
CA ARG A 84 25.68 26.35 14.65
C ARG A 84 27.15 26.24 14.31
N ILE A 85 27.83 25.27 14.91
CA ILE A 85 29.29 25.11 14.90
C ILE A 85 29.84 24.60 13.52
N LEU A 86 28.98 24.22 12.57
CA LEU A 86 29.38 23.46 11.37
C LEU A 86 29.07 24.12 10.01
N ASP A 87 28.76 25.43 9.94
CA ASP A 87 28.63 26.19 8.66
C ASP A 87 27.80 25.51 7.54
N THR A 88 26.75 24.76 7.90
CA THR A 88 25.91 24.01 6.95
C THR A 88 24.76 24.83 6.37
N LEU A 89 24.83 26.17 6.37
CA LEU A 89 23.82 26.96 5.67
C LEU A 89 24.06 26.87 4.14
N PRO A 90 23.02 26.62 3.34
CA PRO A 90 23.12 26.78 1.90
C PRO A 90 23.49 28.23 1.61
N LYS A 91 24.52 28.44 0.80
CA LYS A 91 25.04 29.78 0.51
C LYS A 91 24.01 30.53 -0.33
N PRO A 92 23.92 31.87 -0.24
CA PRO A 92 22.92 32.66 -0.97
C PRO A 92 23.04 32.58 -2.49
N TRP A 93 24.10 31.98 -3.04
CA TRP A 93 24.25 31.72 -4.48
C TRP A 93 23.79 30.32 -4.91
N ASP A 94 23.44 29.41 -3.98
CA ASP A 94 22.81 28.11 -4.28
C ASP A 94 21.31 28.25 -4.66
N ILE A 95 20.96 29.29 -5.42
CA ILE A 95 19.59 29.53 -5.91
C ILE A 95 19.36 28.82 -7.26
N SER A 96 20.43 28.47 -7.98
CA SER A 96 20.34 27.93 -9.34
C SER A 96 20.20 26.41 -9.45
N VAL A 97 20.21 25.68 -8.33
CA VAL A 97 19.72 24.29 -8.29
C VAL A 97 18.48 24.28 -7.41
N LYS A 98 17.38 24.84 -7.95
CA LYS A 98 16.07 24.37 -7.55
C LYS A 98 15.96 22.92 -8.01
N ALA A 99 16.50 21.98 -7.23
CA ALA A 99 15.88 20.67 -7.15
C ALA A 99 14.42 20.97 -6.86
N ASP A 100 13.52 20.53 -7.75
CA ASP A 100 12.08 20.69 -7.61
C ASP A 100 11.72 20.63 -6.13
N GLU A 101 11.14 21.71 -5.60
CA GLU A 101 10.55 21.68 -4.26
C GLU A 101 9.65 20.46 -4.28
N LYS A 102 10.13 19.35 -3.69
CA LYS A 102 9.33 18.17 -3.49
C LYS A 102 8.19 18.67 -2.64
N SER A 103 7.05 18.91 -3.30
CA SER A 103 5.80 19.31 -2.66
C SER A 103 5.73 18.51 -1.38
N VAL A 104 5.67 19.22 -0.24
CA VAL A 104 5.58 18.63 1.10
C VAL A 104 4.74 17.39 0.96
N ARG A 105 5.34 16.19 1.14
CA ARG A 105 4.72 14.89 0.85
C ARG A 105 3.37 14.89 1.55
N THR A 106 2.33 15.28 0.82
CA THR A 106 0.97 15.31 1.33
C THR A 106 0.64 13.85 1.50
N ASP A 107 0.37 13.48 2.74
CA ASP A 107 0.16 12.11 3.18
C ASP A 107 -0.67 11.35 2.14
N LEU A 108 -0.03 10.43 1.40
CA LEU A 108 -0.59 9.85 0.18
C LEU A 108 -1.92 9.15 0.47
N ARG A 109 -2.04 8.66 1.72
CA ARG A 109 -3.25 8.07 2.27
C ARG A 109 -4.39 9.06 2.37
N ARG A 110 -4.13 10.32 2.76
CA ARG A 110 -5.12 11.40 2.84
C ARG A 110 -5.55 11.87 1.46
N GLN A 111 -4.63 11.94 0.49
CA GLN A 111 -4.96 12.22 -0.91
C GLN A 111 -5.80 11.11 -1.52
N LEU A 112 -5.42 9.83 -1.32
CA LEU A 112 -6.22 8.70 -1.78
C LEU A 112 -7.59 8.65 -1.09
N LEU A 113 -7.69 9.08 0.17
CA LEU A 113 -8.98 9.24 0.86
C LEU A 113 -9.83 10.37 0.24
N MET A 114 -9.22 11.51 -0.10
CA MET A 114 -9.92 12.63 -0.76
C MET A 114 -10.34 12.30 -2.19
N VAL A 115 -9.53 11.54 -2.93
CA VAL A 115 -9.87 11.00 -4.25
C VAL A 115 -10.98 9.96 -4.15
N ARG A 116 -10.89 9.03 -3.19
CA ARG A 116 -11.94 8.02 -2.93
C ARG A 116 -13.25 8.64 -2.45
N ALA A 117 -13.18 9.77 -1.75
CA ALA A 117 -14.34 10.54 -1.31
C ALA A 117 -14.85 11.55 -2.36
N GLY A 118 -14.25 11.62 -3.56
CA GLY A 118 -14.68 12.50 -4.66
C GLY A 118 -14.44 14.00 -4.41
N LEU A 119 -13.66 14.36 -3.37
CA LEU A 119 -13.40 15.75 -2.97
C LEU A 119 -12.28 16.42 -3.78
N MET A 120 -11.47 15.66 -4.51
CA MET A 120 -10.31 16.17 -5.26
C MET A 120 -10.52 16.35 -6.77
N ASP A 121 -11.69 15.99 -7.32
CA ASP A 121 -11.92 15.98 -8.77
C ASP A 121 -12.33 17.34 -9.37
N GLN A 122 -12.34 18.41 -8.60
CA GLN A 122 -12.53 19.77 -9.11
C GLN A 122 -11.23 20.55 -9.03
N PRO A 123 -10.56 20.87 -10.16
CA PRO A 123 -9.50 21.87 -10.14
C PRO A 123 -10.12 23.22 -9.73
N ARG A 124 -9.83 23.68 -8.51
CA ARG A 124 -10.17 25.04 -8.08
C ARG A 124 -9.31 26.02 -8.87
N TRP A 125 -9.87 26.58 -9.94
CA TRP A 125 -9.34 27.78 -10.56
C TRP A 125 -9.57 28.94 -9.61
N TYR A 126 -8.51 29.45 -8.99
CA TYR A 126 -8.57 30.74 -8.32
C TYR A 126 -8.51 31.83 -9.41
N PRO A 127 -9.58 32.61 -9.66
CA PRO A 127 -9.43 33.80 -10.48
C PRO A 127 -8.42 34.71 -9.77
N ARG A 128 -7.42 35.21 -10.52
CA ARG A 128 -6.54 36.28 -10.02
C ARG A 128 -7.43 37.40 -9.50
N SER A 129 -7.11 37.93 -8.32
CA SER A 129 -7.97 38.74 -7.43
C SER A 129 -8.60 40.02 -8.02
N LYS A 130 -8.39 40.33 -9.30
CA LYS A 130 -8.87 41.55 -9.95
C LYS A 130 -10.19 41.41 -10.74
N HIS A 131 -10.80 40.22 -10.81
CA HIS A 131 -12.01 39.99 -11.63
C HIS A 131 -13.16 39.32 -10.87
N LYS A 132 -13.39 39.68 -9.60
CA LYS A 132 -14.48 39.07 -8.82
C LYS A 132 -15.89 39.55 -9.21
N ASP A 133 -16.02 40.66 -9.94
CA ASP A 133 -17.31 41.32 -10.18
C ASP A 133 -17.72 41.42 -11.67
N MET A 134 -17.02 40.75 -12.60
CA MET A 134 -17.39 40.78 -14.03
C MET A 134 -18.41 39.71 -14.39
N SER A 135 -19.46 40.10 -15.12
CA SER A 135 -20.47 39.17 -15.60
C SER A 135 -19.89 38.22 -16.68
N PRO A 136 -20.43 36.99 -16.85
CA PRO A 136 -19.98 36.05 -17.87
C PRO A 136 -20.02 36.59 -19.30
N ALA A 137 -20.93 37.53 -19.59
CA ALA A 137 -21.06 38.17 -20.90
C ALA A 137 -19.90 39.14 -21.19
N GLU A 138 -19.43 39.87 -20.18
CA GLU A 138 -18.35 40.85 -20.32
C GLU A 138 -16.97 40.19 -20.45
N PHE A 139 -16.80 38.99 -19.86
CA PHE A 139 -15.56 38.20 -19.92
C PHE A 139 -15.21 37.77 -21.35
N SER A 140 -16.22 37.45 -22.17
CA SER A 140 -16.01 37.08 -23.58
C SER A 140 -15.59 38.27 -24.45
N SER A 141 -16.04 39.49 -24.10
CA SER A 141 -15.73 40.71 -24.87
C SER A 141 -14.38 41.34 -24.52
N SER A 142 -13.84 41.10 -23.32
CA SER A 142 -12.55 41.68 -22.89
C SER A 142 -11.33 40.91 -23.40
N LEU A 143 -11.51 39.72 -23.98
CA LEU A 143 -10.42 38.90 -24.51
C LEU A 143 -9.91 39.48 -25.83
N THR A 144 -8.61 39.75 -25.88
CA THR A 144 -7.94 40.20 -27.10
C THR A 144 -8.03 39.12 -28.19
N ARG A 145 -7.94 39.52 -29.46
CA ARG A 145 -8.04 38.59 -30.61
C ARG A 145 -7.00 37.46 -30.51
N LYS A 146 -5.78 37.77 -30.05
CA LYS A 146 -4.72 36.79 -29.83
C LYS A 146 -5.10 35.76 -28.76
N GLU A 147 -5.71 36.18 -27.66
CA GLU A 147 -6.13 35.24 -26.60
C GLU A 147 -7.25 34.31 -27.07
N ARG A 148 -8.19 34.81 -27.88
CA ARG A 148 -9.22 33.97 -28.51
C ARG A 148 -8.62 32.94 -29.48
N ASP A 149 -7.64 33.33 -30.26
CA ASP A 149 -6.96 32.43 -31.19
C ASP A 149 -6.11 31.37 -30.45
N THR A 150 -5.49 31.73 -29.32
CA THR A 150 -4.78 30.77 -28.47
C THR A 150 -5.74 29.77 -27.82
N ILE A 151 -6.91 30.22 -27.35
CA ILE A 151 -7.94 29.34 -26.78
C ILE A 151 -8.48 28.37 -27.85
N ARG A 152 -8.68 28.83 -29.09
CA ARG A 152 -9.05 27.96 -30.22
C ARG A 152 -7.95 26.98 -30.57
N HIS A 153 -6.70 27.42 -30.61
CA HIS A 153 -5.56 26.56 -30.93
C HIS A 153 -5.35 25.49 -29.87
N VAL A 154 -5.44 25.84 -28.57
CA VAL A 154 -5.38 24.86 -27.47
C VAL A 154 -6.57 23.90 -27.54
N GLY A 155 -7.77 24.38 -27.85
CA GLY A 155 -8.95 23.52 -28.07
C GLY A 155 -8.77 22.51 -29.20
N MET A 156 -8.20 22.93 -30.34
CA MET A 156 -7.89 22.03 -31.48
C MET A 156 -6.78 21.03 -31.16
N VAL A 157 -5.72 21.46 -30.48
CA VAL A 157 -4.54 20.61 -30.24
C VAL A 157 -4.78 19.63 -29.09
N THR A 158 -5.55 20.01 -28.08
CA THR A 158 -5.75 19.20 -26.86
C THR A 158 -7.12 18.51 -26.79
N GLY A 159 -8.05 18.84 -27.69
CA GLY A 159 -9.43 18.35 -27.66
C GLY A 159 -10.27 18.91 -26.49
N LYS A 160 -9.72 19.83 -25.69
CA LYS A 160 -10.36 20.36 -24.47
C LYS A 160 -10.79 21.81 -24.69
N GLY A 161 -11.98 21.99 -25.29
CA GLY A 161 -12.60 23.30 -25.42
C GLY A 161 -13.23 23.81 -24.11
N PRO A 162 -13.38 25.14 -23.94
CA PRO A 162 -13.92 25.74 -22.70
C PRO A 162 -15.40 25.39 -22.42
N VAL A 163 -16.16 24.97 -23.44
CA VAL A 163 -17.59 24.63 -23.30
C VAL A 163 -17.81 23.27 -22.64
N GLY A 164 -16.87 22.32 -22.80
CA GLY A 164 -16.93 21.02 -22.12
C GLY A 164 -16.71 21.12 -20.61
N SER A 165 -15.99 22.17 -20.16
CA SER A 165 -15.78 22.40 -18.73
C SER A 165 -17.02 22.95 -18.02
N LEU A 166 -17.94 23.60 -18.75
CA LEU A 166 -19.14 24.22 -18.17
C LEU A 166 -20.32 23.26 -18.09
N THR A 167 -20.43 22.29 -19.00
CA THR A 167 -21.61 21.43 -19.13
C THR A 167 -21.47 20.05 -18.48
N LYS A 168 -20.27 19.68 -17.98
CA LYS A 168 -19.94 18.36 -17.40
C LYS A 168 -20.20 17.14 -18.30
N ARG A 169 -20.75 17.32 -19.50
CA ARG A 169 -20.85 16.28 -20.54
C ARG A 169 -19.70 16.50 -21.52
N TRP A 170 -18.71 15.64 -21.41
CA TRP A 170 -17.59 15.60 -22.33
C TRP A 170 -18.06 14.90 -23.61
N PHE A 171 -18.49 15.66 -24.60
CA PHE A 171 -18.51 15.16 -25.96
C PHE A 171 -17.06 15.13 -26.43
N ASN A 172 -16.44 13.95 -26.39
CA ASN A 172 -15.26 13.69 -27.19
C ASN A 172 -15.68 13.90 -28.64
N LEU A 173 -15.17 14.93 -29.31
CA LEU A 173 -15.35 15.12 -30.76
C LEU A 173 -14.75 13.96 -31.60
N VAL A 174 -14.16 12.96 -30.94
CA VAL A 174 -13.40 11.84 -31.51
C VAL A 174 -14.01 10.47 -31.15
N ASP A 175 -15.04 10.39 -30.28
CA ASP A 175 -15.77 9.12 -30.08
C ASP A 175 -16.91 8.99 -31.11
N GLU A 176 -16.53 8.63 -32.33
CA GLU A 176 -17.45 8.39 -33.46
C GLU A 176 -18.38 7.17 -33.26
N LYS A 177 -18.25 6.40 -32.17
CA LYS A 177 -19.16 5.28 -31.88
C LYS A 177 -20.56 5.70 -31.46
N GLY A 178 -20.74 6.91 -30.94
CA GLY A 178 -22.07 7.49 -30.68
C GLY A 178 -22.67 8.17 -31.92
N ALA A 179 -21.84 8.52 -32.91
CA ALA A 179 -22.30 9.16 -34.14
C ALA A 179 -22.90 8.16 -35.13
N SER A 180 -22.43 6.91 -35.14
CA SER A 180 -22.93 5.88 -36.08
C SER A 180 -24.27 5.25 -35.70
N GLN A 181 -24.70 5.35 -34.44
CA GLN A 181 -26.04 4.89 -34.02
C GLN A 181 -27.13 5.96 -34.19
N HIS A 182 -26.74 7.21 -34.47
CA HIS A 182 -27.67 8.30 -34.80
C HIS A 182 -27.55 8.77 -36.26
N SER A 183 -26.64 8.21 -37.05
CA SER A 183 -26.69 8.31 -38.51
C SER A 183 -27.74 7.35 -39.06
N VAL A 184 -28.97 7.84 -39.04
CA VAL A 184 -30.07 7.41 -39.90
C VAL A 184 -29.57 7.33 -41.35
N ASN A 185 -30.14 6.37 -42.09
CA ASN A 185 -29.89 6.03 -43.49
C ASN A 185 -29.25 7.15 -44.35
N PRO A 186 -28.20 6.85 -45.12
CA PRO A 186 -27.52 7.82 -45.98
C PRO A 186 -28.38 8.36 -47.16
N GLU A 187 -29.62 7.90 -47.31
CA GLU A 187 -30.47 8.27 -48.44
C GLU A 187 -31.51 9.36 -48.14
N ASP A 188 -31.91 9.59 -46.87
CA ASP A 188 -33.15 10.38 -46.65
C ASP A 188 -33.12 11.61 -45.74
N ASP A 189 -32.14 11.87 -44.86
CA ASP A 189 -32.29 12.99 -43.91
C ASP A 189 -31.10 13.97 -43.83
N PHE A 190 -31.24 15.06 -44.59
CA PHE A 190 -31.17 16.45 -44.09
C PHE A 190 -30.17 16.81 -42.96
N VAL A 191 -28.90 16.40 -43.04
CA VAL A 191 -27.82 17.04 -42.24
C VAL A 191 -27.34 18.30 -42.94
N GLY A 192 -28.22 19.29 -42.92
CA GLY A 192 -28.01 20.64 -43.44
C GLY A 192 -27.96 21.68 -42.34
N SER A 193 -27.44 21.39 -41.15
CA SER A 193 -27.00 22.43 -40.21
C SER A 193 -26.29 21.80 -39.02
N TRP A 194 -24.97 21.82 -39.00
CA TRP A 194 -24.17 22.42 -37.92
C TRP A 194 -22.69 22.18 -38.27
N ASP A 195 -22.01 23.29 -38.53
CA ASP A 195 -20.55 23.46 -38.65
C ASP A 195 -19.80 22.97 -39.90
N ILE A 196 -20.36 23.18 -41.10
CA ILE A 196 -19.54 23.61 -42.25
C ILE A 196 -20.31 24.70 -43.00
N SER A 197 -19.73 25.90 -43.11
CA SER A 197 -20.17 26.89 -44.11
C SER A 197 -20.13 26.24 -45.49
N SER A 198 -21.30 25.90 -46.04
CA SER A 198 -21.48 25.19 -47.30
C SER A 198 -20.94 25.96 -48.53
N SER A 199 -20.42 27.17 -48.36
CA SER A 199 -19.93 28.02 -49.44
C SER A 199 -18.45 27.85 -49.81
N THR A 200 -17.65 27.03 -49.10
CA THR A 200 -16.19 26.95 -49.37
C THR A 200 -15.57 25.55 -49.26
N CYS A 201 -16.34 24.46 -49.31
CA CYS A 201 -15.75 23.12 -49.36
C CYS A 201 -15.52 22.73 -50.83
N HIS A 202 -14.29 22.91 -51.31
CA HIS A 202 -13.94 22.50 -52.67
C HIS A 202 -13.93 20.96 -52.74
N PRO A 203 -14.36 20.32 -53.84
CA PRO A 203 -14.30 18.85 -53.99
C PRO A 203 -12.91 18.23 -53.74
N ALA A 204 -11.86 19.05 -53.83
CA ALA A 204 -10.49 18.67 -53.49
C ALA A 204 -10.28 18.45 -51.98
N ASP A 205 -10.92 19.25 -51.14
CA ASP A 205 -10.77 19.18 -49.67
C ASP A 205 -11.48 17.94 -49.11
N VAL A 206 -12.64 17.59 -49.68
CA VAL A 206 -13.35 16.34 -49.38
C VAL A 206 -12.48 15.13 -49.71
N LYS A 207 -11.85 15.11 -50.90
CA LYS A 207 -10.91 14.05 -51.28
C LYS A 207 -9.68 13.99 -50.38
N ALA A 208 -9.13 15.14 -49.98
CA ALA A 208 -7.99 15.21 -49.06
C ALA A 208 -8.36 14.66 -47.67
N ARG A 209 -9.55 14.99 -47.15
CA ARG A 209 -10.04 14.49 -45.86
C ARG A 209 -10.27 12.98 -45.88
N VAL A 210 -10.89 12.45 -46.94
CA VAL A 210 -11.08 10.99 -47.09
C VAL A 210 -9.74 10.26 -47.18
N ARG A 211 -8.75 10.80 -47.90
CA ARG A 211 -7.40 10.24 -47.95
C ARG A 211 -6.73 10.24 -46.57
N ALA A 212 -6.82 11.35 -45.83
CA ALA A 212 -6.26 11.45 -44.49
C ALA A 212 -6.91 10.45 -43.52
N PHE A 213 -8.23 10.25 -43.61
CA PHE A 213 -8.94 9.26 -42.82
C PHE A 213 -8.48 7.82 -43.15
N VAL A 214 -8.41 7.46 -44.44
CA VAL A 214 -7.94 6.13 -44.86
C VAL A 214 -6.49 5.89 -44.43
N GLU A 215 -5.64 6.91 -44.47
CA GLU A 215 -4.25 6.80 -44.01
C GLU A 215 -4.15 6.65 -42.49
N ALA A 216 -4.97 7.38 -41.73
CA ALA A 216 -5.07 7.25 -40.28
C ALA A 216 -5.56 5.85 -39.89
N GLU A 217 -6.57 5.31 -40.59
CA GLU A 217 -7.08 3.97 -40.32
C GLU A 217 -6.05 2.89 -40.66
N LYS A 218 -5.27 3.06 -41.74
CA LYS A 218 -4.12 2.20 -42.05
C LYS A 218 -3.00 2.28 -41.01
N ARG A 219 -2.82 3.41 -40.31
CA ARG A 219 -1.88 3.51 -39.17
C ARG A 219 -2.45 2.81 -37.94
N ARG A 220 -3.74 2.97 -37.66
CA ARG A 220 -4.42 2.29 -36.55
C ARG A 220 -4.36 0.77 -36.69
N VAL A 221 -4.66 0.26 -37.89
CA VAL A 221 -4.54 -1.17 -38.21
C VAL A 221 -3.09 -1.64 -38.15
N ARG A 222 -2.09 -0.81 -38.47
CA ARG A 222 -0.66 -1.17 -38.28
C ARG A 222 -0.18 -1.12 -36.83
N MET A 223 -0.76 -0.24 -36.00
CA MET A 223 -0.43 -0.18 -34.57
C MET A 223 -1.17 -1.26 -33.76
N ASN A 224 -2.36 -1.68 -34.21
CA ASN A 224 -3.17 -2.70 -33.55
C ASN A 224 -3.01 -4.10 -34.18
N GLY A 225 -2.58 -4.18 -35.44
CA GLY A 225 -2.22 -5.43 -36.10
C GLY A 225 -0.86 -5.88 -35.57
N ASP A 226 -0.81 -7.12 -35.10
CA ASP A 226 0.37 -7.78 -34.51
C ASP A 226 0.72 -7.41 -33.06
N VAL A 227 -0.25 -6.93 -32.27
CA VAL A 227 -0.13 -6.94 -30.79
C VAL A 227 0.09 -8.39 -30.32
N ASP A 228 -0.58 -9.35 -30.94
CA ASP A 228 -0.43 -10.79 -30.64
C ASP A 228 0.94 -11.36 -31.01
N ALA A 229 1.68 -10.74 -31.95
CA ALA A 229 3.01 -11.21 -32.33
C ALA A 229 4.10 -10.83 -31.31
N HIS A 230 3.88 -9.76 -30.54
CA HIS A 230 4.82 -9.25 -29.54
C HIS A 230 4.54 -9.73 -28.12
N VAL A 231 3.34 -10.27 -27.85
CA VAL A 231 3.05 -10.93 -26.59
C VAL A 231 3.66 -12.33 -26.63
N ASN A 232 4.73 -12.54 -25.87
CA ASN A 232 5.28 -13.87 -25.64
C ASN A 232 4.21 -14.76 -24.99
N ARG A 233 3.48 -15.54 -25.80
CA ARG A 233 2.44 -16.48 -25.32
C ARG A 233 2.98 -17.49 -24.30
N LYS A 234 4.29 -17.74 -24.30
CA LYS A 234 4.97 -18.60 -23.32
C LYS A 234 5.09 -17.96 -21.93
N THR A 235 5.15 -16.63 -21.85
CA THR A 235 5.34 -15.89 -20.58
C THR A 235 4.05 -15.22 -20.11
N TYR A 236 3.12 -14.95 -21.03
CA TYR A 236 1.82 -14.39 -20.71
C TYR A 236 0.93 -15.46 -20.07
N ARG A 237 0.68 -15.33 -18.77
CA ARG A 237 -0.40 -16.06 -18.10
C ARG A 237 -1.70 -15.29 -18.26
N ASN A 238 -2.77 -15.99 -18.58
CA ASN A 238 -4.10 -15.40 -18.62
C ASN A 238 -4.44 -14.88 -17.21
N PRO A 239 -4.85 -13.59 -17.06
CA PRO A 239 -5.25 -13.06 -15.75
C PRO A 239 -6.35 -13.88 -15.09
N GLU A 240 -7.29 -14.46 -15.86
CA GLU A 240 -8.36 -15.30 -15.31
C GLU A 240 -7.83 -16.58 -14.65
N GLU A 241 -6.87 -17.24 -15.29
CA GLU A 241 -6.18 -18.41 -14.73
C GLU A 241 -5.40 -18.04 -13.47
N HIS A 242 -4.66 -16.93 -13.50
CA HIS A 242 -3.95 -16.43 -12.33
C HIS A 242 -4.89 -16.09 -11.17
N PHE A 243 -6.06 -15.52 -11.46
CA PHE A 243 -7.09 -15.28 -10.43
C PHE A 243 -7.69 -16.57 -9.90
N ALA A 244 -7.91 -17.58 -10.76
CA ALA A 244 -8.39 -18.89 -10.33
C ALA A 244 -7.38 -19.61 -9.43
N GLU A 245 -6.10 -19.66 -9.83
CA GLU A 245 -4.99 -20.20 -9.03
C GLU A 245 -4.90 -19.49 -7.67
N PHE A 246 -5.00 -18.16 -7.65
CA PHE A 246 -4.99 -17.38 -6.43
C PHE A 246 -6.18 -17.71 -5.51
N GLN A 247 -7.38 -17.89 -6.07
CA GLN A 247 -8.55 -18.28 -5.28
C GLN A 247 -8.41 -19.69 -4.72
N GLU A 248 -7.83 -20.63 -5.46
CA GLU A 248 -7.55 -21.98 -4.97
C GLU A 248 -6.54 -21.97 -3.82
N LEU A 249 -5.45 -21.21 -3.95
CA LEU A 249 -4.47 -21.00 -2.88
C LEU A 249 -5.12 -20.39 -1.62
N VAL A 250 -6.06 -19.46 -1.77
CA VAL A 250 -6.80 -18.89 -0.64
C VAL A 250 -7.73 -19.92 0.00
N ARG A 251 -8.40 -20.77 -0.79
CA ARG A 251 -9.25 -21.86 -0.27
C ARG A 251 -8.43 -22.91 0.46
N GLU A 252 -7.26 -23.26 -0.06
CA GLU A 252 -6.34 -24.21 0.57
C GLU A 252 -5.80 -23.67 1.90
N LYS A 253 -5.34 -22.42 1.94
CA LYS A 253 -4.94 -21.78 3.20
C LYS A 253 -6.06 -21.71 4.22
N LYS A 254 -7.31 -21.46 3.80
CA LYS A 254 -8.47 -21.50 4.69
C LYS A 254 -8.71 -22.89 5.28
N ARG A 255 -8.48 -23.96 4.50
CA ARG A 255 -8.55 -25.34 5.00
C ARG A 255 -7.45 -25.61 6.02
N GLN A 256 -6.19 -25.27 5.70
CA GLN A 256 -5.06 -25.40 6.63
C GLN A 256 -5.30 -24.64 7.95
N TYR A 257 -5.86 -23.43 7.89
CA TYR A 257 -6.20 -22.66 9.08
C TYR A 257 -7.36 -23.24 9.89
N ALA A 258 -8.31 -23.90 9.23
CA ALA A 258 -9.38 -24.62 9.93
C ALA A 258 -8.82 -25.82 10.70
N ASP A 259 -7.89 -26.56 10.11
CA ASP A 259 -7.25 -27.72 10.74
C ASP A 259 -6.40 -27.31 11.96
N ILE A 260 -5.56 -26.28 11.82
CA ILE A 260 -4.76 -25.72 12.93
C ILE A 260 -5.67 -25.16 14.03
N ARG A 261 -6.77 -24.51 13.67
CA ARG A 261 -7.75 -24.03 14.66
C ARG A 261 -8.38 -25.21 15.41
N GLY A 262 -8.66 -26.31 14.72
CA GLY A 262 -9.15 -27.55 15.33
C GLY A 262 -8.15 -28.19 16.29
N GLU A 263 -6.86 -28.17 15.95
CA GLU A 263 -5.76 -28.58 16.85
C GLU A 263 -5.74 -27.74 18.13
N PHE A 264 -5.72 -26.41 18.02
CA PHE A 264 -5.76 -25.54 19.20
C PHE A 264 -7.00 -25.74 20.06
N ILE A 265 -8.17 -26.00 19.47
CA ILE A 265 -9.37 -26.30 20.25
C ILE A 265 -9.23 -27.63 21.00
N ARG A 266 -8.60 -28.65 20.40
CA ARG A 266 -8.33 -29.94 21.07
C ARG A 266 -7.37 -29.76 22.25
N GLU A 267 -6.28 -29.02 22.07
CA GLU A 267 -5.31 -28.72 23.12
C GLU A 267 -5.92 -27.89 24.26
N LEU A 268 -6.61 -26.79 23.93
CA LEU A 268 -7.26 -25.94 24.92
C LEU A 268 -8.40 -26.67 25.68
N ARG A 269 -9.03 -27.67 25.07
CA ARG A 269 -10.03 -28.51 25.77
C ARG A 269 -9.38 -29.40 26.85
N VAL A 270 -8.14 -29.83 26.64
CA VAL A 270 -7.36 -30.57 27.65
C VAL A 270 -6.95 -29.63 28.79
N GLU A 271 -6.50 -28.41 28.47
CA GLU A 271 -6.07 -27.42 29.47
C GLU A 271 -7.23 -26.81 30.27
N PHE A 272 -8.37 -26.56 29.62
CA PHE A 272 -9.52 -25.88 30.19
C PHE A 272 -10.82 -26.70 30.04
N PRO A 273 -10.96 -27.83 30.76
CA PRO A 273 -12.09 -28.76 30.58
C PRO A 273 -13.46 -28.14 30.89
N HIS A 274 -13.52 -27.09 31.73
CA HIS A 274 -14.76 -26.39 32.10
C HIS A 274 -15.07 -25.16 31.23
N ALA A 275 -14.21 -24.81 30.27
CA ALA A 275 -14.46 -23.66 29.41
C ALA A 275 -15.56 -23.97 28.38
N SER A 276 -16.45 -23.00 28.14
CA SER A 276 -17.45 -23.12 27.07
C SER A 276 -16.78 -23.18 25.70
N LEU A 277 -17.43 -23.88 24.75
CA LEU A 277 -16.89 -24.06 23.39
C LEU A 277 -16.61 -22.71 22.70
N MET A 278 -17.47 -21.71 22.90
CA MET A 278 -17.24 -20.35 22.37
C MET A 278 -16.00 -19.67 22.95
N ARG A 279 -15.67 -19.91 24.22
CA ARG A 279 -14.45 -19.39 24.84
C ARG A 279 -13.21 -20.07 24.27
N LEU A 280 -13.25 -21.39 24.10
CA LEU A 280 -12.17 -22.16 23.46
C LEU A 280 -11.96 -21.70 22.01
N GLU A 281 -13.03 -21.49 21.26
CA GLU A 281 -12.96 -20.98 19.88
C GLU A 281 -12.35 -19.58 19.77
N ALA A 282 -12.65 -18.69 20.72
CA ALA A 282 -12.09 -17.35 20.77
C ALA A 282 -10.59 -17.38 21.13
N MET A 283 -10.18 -18.25 22.06
CA MET A 283 -8.78 -18.47 22.41
C MET A 283 -7.99 -19.07 21.25
N ALA A 284 -8.51 -20.13 20.61
CA ALA A 284 -7.90 -20.76 19.44
C ALA A 284 -7.73 -19.77 18.28
N ARG A 285 -8.68 -18.85 18.09
CA ARG A 285 -8.56 -17.80 17.07
C ARG A 285 -7.45 -16.79 17.37
N ARG A 286 -7.28 -16.39 18.64
CA ARG A 286 -6.15 -15.52 19.05
C ARG A 286 -4.81 -16.19 18.84
N LEU A 287 -4.68 -17.47 19.23
CA LEU A 287 -3.44 -18.25 19.02
C LEU A 287 -3.12 -18.43 17.53
N LEU A 288 -4.15 -18.65 16.70
CA LEU A 288 -3.98 -18.69 15.25
C LEU A 288 -3.48 -17.35 14.70
N ASP A 289 -4.07 -16.23 15.10
CA ASP A 289 -3.63 -14.90 14.64
C ASP A 289 -2.19 -14.60 15.09
N GLU A 290 -1.80 -15.02 16.30
CA GLU A 290 -0.43 -14.89 16.81
C GLU A 290 0.57 -15.76 16.01
N LYS A 291 0.20 -17.00 15.71
CA LYS A 291 1.00 -17.90 14.86
C LYS A 291 1.16 -17.35 13.44
N LEU A 292 0.11 -16.78 12.86
CA LEU A 292 0.18 -16.15 11.54
C LEU A 292 1.10 -14.93 11.54
N LEU A 293 1.03 -14.10 12.59
CA LEU A 293 1.94 -12.97 12.76
C LEU A 293 3.39 -13.44 12.94
N SER A 294 3.63 -14.52 13.69
CA SER A 294 4.98 -15.09 13.81
C SER A 294 5.49 -15.66 12.49
N ASP A 295 4.64 -16.35 11.73
CA ASP A 295 5.01 -16.91 10.42
C ASP A 295 5.29 -15.81 9.40
N GLU A 296 4.49 -14.75 9.37
CA GLU A 296 4.76 -13.56 8.54
C GLU A 296 6.05 -12.87 8.95
N LYS A 297 6.32 -12.76 10.25
CA LYS A 297 7.56 -12.19 10.78
C LYS A 297 8.76 -13.04 10.39
N SER A 298 8.68 -14.37 10.50
CA SER A 298 9.73 -15.30 10.09
C SER A 298 9.93 -15.32 8.57
N ARG A 299 8.85 -15.19 7.77
CA ARG A 299 8.96 -15.07 6.31
C ARG A 299 9.59 -13.75 5.87
N ARG A 300 9.25 -12.64 6.52
CA ARG A 300 9.84 -11.32 6.23
C ARG A 300 11.28 -11.19 6.73
N TYR A 301 11.56 -11.81 7.87
CA TYR A 301 12.86 -11.78 8.53
C TYR A 301 13.30 -13.23 8.78
N PRO A 302 13.79 -13.94 7.75
CA PRO A 302 14.24 -15.33 7.87
C PRO A 302 15.45 -15.47 8.79
N ILE A 303 16.12 -14.36 9.09
CA ILE A 303 17.23 -14.30 10.02
C ILE A 303 16.65 -13.98 11.41
N ALA A 304 16.82 -14.91 12.36
CA ALA A 304 16.30 -14.80 13.72
C ALA A 304 16.58 -13.40 14.29
N HIS A 305 15.54 -12.74 14.82
CA HIS A 305 15.59 -11.33 15.25
C HIS A 305 16.72 -10.99 16.25
N GLU A 306 17.33 -12.01 16.86
CA GLU A 306 18.51 -11.88 17.73
C GLU A 306 19.78 -11.45 16.97
N SER A 307 19.89 -11.82 15.69
CA SER A 307 21.00 -11.42 14.81
C SER A 307 20.85 -10.00 14.23
N PHE A 308 19.64 -9.43 14.30
CA PHE A 308 19.31 -8.08 13.88
C PHE A 308 19.25 -7.09 15.05
N ARG A 309 19.95 -7.36 16.14
CA ARG A 309 20.56 -6.26 16.89
C ARG A 309 21.76 -5.83 16.05
N PRO A 310 21.66 -4.79 15.18
CA PRO A 310 22.86 -4.26 14.56
C PRO A 310 23.81 -4.01 15.72
N ASN A 311 24.92 -4.72 15.74
CA ASN A 311 25.93 -4.51 16.75
C ASN A 311 26.33 -3.04 16.52
N LEU A 312 25.80 -2.11 17.32
CA LEU A 312 26.02 -0.67 17.13
C LEU A 312 27.52 -0.33 17.22
N SER A 313 28.28 -1.24 17.85
CA SER A 313 29.73 -1.34 17.85
C SER A 313 30.35 -1.56 16.45
N LEU A 314 29.67 -2.24 15.53
CA LEU A 314 30.10 -2.48 14.16
C LEU A 314 29.70 -1.32 13.21
N THR A 315 28.56 -0.67 13.40
CA THR A 315 28.06 0.33 12.42
C THR A 315 28.55 1.76 12.66
N THR A 316 29.18 2.05 13.80
CA THR A 316 29.74 3.39 14.08
C THR A 316 31.09 3.59 13.38
N GLN A 317 31.26 4.73 12.69
CA GLN A 317 32.46 5.04 11.88
C GLN A 317 33.74 5.21 12.75
N ASP A 318 33.58 5.50 14.05
CA ASP A 318 34.67 5.64 15.01
C ASP A 318 35.10 4.30 15.66
N ARG A 319 35.43 3.30 14.83
CA ARG A 319 35.99 2.05 15.35
C ARG A 319 37.42 2.29 15.88
N ARG A 320 37.55 2.40 17.21
CA ARG A 320 38.83 2.28 17.91
C ARG A 320 39.01 0.82 18.31
N TYR A 321 39.81 0.09 17.56
CA TYR A 321 40.15 -1.29 17.91
C TYR A 321 41.16 -1.28 19.06
N ARG A 322 40.93 -2.14 20.05
CA ARG A 322 41.88 -2.41 21.13
C ARG A 322 42.46 -3.78 20.86
N GLU A 323 43.66 -3.80 20.30
CA GLU A 323 44.44 -5.03 20.18
C GLU A 323 45.34 -5.10 21.42
N HIS A 324 45.43 -6.30 21.98
CA HIS A 324 46.27 -6.61 23.12
C HIS A 324 47.38 -7.52 22.63
N TYR A 325 48.63 -7.17 22.88
CA TYR A 325 49.76 -8.03 22.58
C TYR A 325 50.70 -8.11 23.79
N HIS A 326 51.46 -9.20 23.84
CA HIS A 326 52.55 -9.36 24.79
C HIS A 326 53.82 -8.85 24.11
N PRO A 327 54.48 -7.79 24.62
CA PRO A 327 55.76 -7.34 24.08
C PRO A 327 56.91 -8.31 24.40
N GLY A 328 56.71 -9.19 25.39
CA GLY A 328 57.70 -10.18 25.81
C GLY A 328 57.68 -11.44 24.93
N ALA A 329 58.72 -12.25 25.04
CA ALA A 329 58.74 -13.60 24.47
C ALA A 329 58.08 -14.59 25.43
N TYR A 330 57.41 -15.59 24.89
CA TYR A 330 56.86 -16.70 25.67
C TYR A 330 57.93 -17.79 25.81
N ASP A 331 58.65 -17.80 26.93
CA ASP A 331 59.82 -18.65 27.13
C ASP A 331 59.85 -19.29 28.53
N MET A 332 60.71 -20.29 28.72
CA MET A 332 60.84 -21.05 29.96
C MET A 332 61.54 -20.22 31.05
N ILE A 333 60.84 -19.94 32.14
CA ILE A 333 61.44 -19.30 33.31
C ILE A 333 62.25 -20.34 34.07
N GLN A 334 63.57 -20.20 34.07
CA GLN A 334 64.49 -21.16 34.69
C GLN A 334 64.22 -21.40 36.18
N VAL A 335 63.71 -20.39 36.89
CA VAL A 335 63.45 -20.45 38.34
C VAL A 335 62.24 -21.34 38.66
N GLU A 336 61.23 -21.37 37.80
CA GLU A 336 59.95 -22.05 38.08
C GLU A 336 59.74 -23.30 37.23
N GLY A 337 60.58 -23.52 36.21
CA GLY A 337 60.45 -24.63 35.28
C GLY A 337 59.13 -24.61 34.48
N LYS A 338 58.55 -23.42 34.25
CA LYS A 338 57.33 -23.22 33.47
C LYS A 338 57.54 -22.15 32.41
N ARG A 339 56.85 -22.28 31.27
CA ARG A 339 56.84 -21.24 30.23
C ARG A 339 55.89 -20.12 30.64
N ALA A 340 56.33 -18.88 30.52
CA ALA A 340 55.48 -17.72 30.72
C ALA A 340 55.88 -16.57 29.81
N TRP A 341 54.97 -15.64 29.57
CA TRP A 341 55.28 -14.40 28.86
C TRP A 341 56.23 -13.54 29.69
N SER A 342 57.41 -13.22 29.17
CA SER A 342 58.42 -12.45 29.91
C SER A 342 57.95 -11.05 30.33
N CYS A 343 56.94 -10.49 29.66
CA CYS A 343 56.41 -9.16 29.94
C CYS A 343 55.40 -9.11 31.10
N CYS A 344 54.72 -10.20 31.43
CA CYS A 344 53.68 -10.20 32.47
C CYS A 344 53.63 -11.47 33.32
N LEU A 345 54.56 -12.39 33.09
CA LEU A 345 54.67 -13.68 33.76
C LEU A 345 53.40 -14.53 33.68
N ASN A 346 52.60 -14.35 32.62
CA ASN A 346 51.41 -15.16 32.40
C ASN A 346 51.80 -16.50 31.74
N TYR A 347 51.39 -17.61 32.36
CA TYR A 347 51.71 -18.97 31.91
C TYR A 347 50.84 -19.47 30.76
N ASP A 348 49.81 -18.73 30.35
CA ASP A 348 48.99 -19.10 29.21
C ASP A 348 49.50 -18.42 27.94
N SER A 349 49.92 -19.22 26.95
CA SER A 349 50.35 -18.72 25.63
C SER A 349 49.23 -17.94 24.92
N GLY A 350 47.97 -18.31 25.15
CA GLY A 350 46.78 -17.65 24.61
C GLY A 350 46.24 -16.48 25.44
N SER A 351 46.92 -16.08 26.52
CA SER A 351 46.44 -15.01 27.38
C SER A 351 46.39 -13.65 26.67
N ARG A 352 45.46 -12.80 27.10
CA ARG A 352 45.33 -11.43 26.57
C ARG A 352 46.59 -10.62 26.89
N GLY A 353 47.19 -10.05 25.85
CA GLY A 353 48.37 -9.19 25.93
C GLY A 353 48.33 -8.13 27.04
N CYS A 354 49.45 -7.96 27.75
CA CYS A 354 49.55 -6.97 28.83
C CYS A 354 49.58 -5.52 28.33
N GLU A 355 50.02 -5.28 27.10
CA GLU A 355 50.06 -3.94 26.51
C GLU A 355 48.82 -3.66 25.65
N LYS A 356 48.28 -2.44 25.75
CA LYS A 356 47.05 -2.02 25.07
C LYS A 356 47.37 -1.05 23.95
N PHE A 357 47.19 -1.48 22.69
CA PHE A 357 47.31 -0.58 21.55
C PHE A 357 45.93 -0.18 21.01
N LYS A 358 45.74 1.13 20.83
CA LYS A 358 44.53 1.68 20.22
C LYS A 358 44.85 2.12 18.79
N TRP A 359 44.22 1.49 17.81
CA TRP A 359 44.34 1.90 16.41
C TRP A 359 42.97 2.36 15.88
N SER A 360 42.92 3.48 15.16
CA SER A 360 41.77 3.87 14.35
C SER A 360 41.91 3.27 12.95
N LYS A 361 40.79 2.81 12.37
CA LYS A 361 40.79 2.13 11.05
C LYS A 361 41.38 2.99 9.91
N ILE A 362 41.39 4.32 10.09
CA ILE A 362 41.95 5.29 9.12
C ILE A 362 43.48 5.20 9.03
N GLY A 363 44.18 4.65 10.04
CA GLY A 363 45.65 4.58 10.07
C GLY A 363 46.30 3.27 9.61
N LYS A 364 45.56 2.15 9.49
CA LYS A 364 46.16 0.83 9.20
C LYS A 364 46.84 0.75 7.83
N ASN A 365 46.36 1.51 6.82
CA ASN A 365 46.96 1.48 5.49
C ASN A 365 48.28 2.27 5.38
N ALA A 366 48.60 3.14 6.36
CA ALA A 366 49.83 3.95 6.34
C ALA A 366 50.96 3.36 7.21
N ALA A 367 50.64 2.64 8.28
CA ALA A 367 51.63 2.17 9.26
C ALA A 367 52.30 0.82 8.92
N CYS A 368 51.68 -0.04 8.11
CA CYS A 368 52.24 -1.36 7.75
C CYS A 368 53.40 -1.34 6.74
N LYS A 369 53.89 -0.16 6.30
CA LYS A 369 55.00 -0.08 5.34
C LYS A 369 56.40 0.09 5.96
N ASN A 370 56.53 0.34 7.27
CA ASN A 370 57.83 0.74 7.85
C ASN A 370 58.40 -0.15 8.96
N PHE A 371 57.87 -1.34 9.22
CA PHE A 371 58.57 -2.33 10.05
C PHE A 371 59.07 -3.48 9.17
N GLY A 372 60.31 -3.34 8.73
CA GLY A 372 61.06 -4.41 8.08
C GLY A 372 61.53 -5.44 9.10
N GLY A 373 61.43 -6.72 8.75
CA GLY A 373 62.17 -7.77 9.45
C GLY A 373 61.42 -9.10 9.55
N VAL A 374 62.04 -10.11 8.95
CA VAL A 374 61.85 -11.56 9.16
C VAL A 374 60.66 -12.21 8.43
N ARG A 375 60.99 -12.75 7.25
CA ARG A 375 60.27 -13.85 6.59
C ARG A 375 60.36 -15.10 7.48
N LEU A 376 59.20 -15.68 7.82
CA LEU A 376 59.09 -17.12 8.09
C LEU A 376 58.23 -17.72 6.99
N LYS A 377 58.88 -18.54 6.16
CA LYS A 377 58.25 -19.49 5.24
C LYS A 377 57.80 -20.71 6.05
N GLU A 378 56.83 -21.43 5.48
CA GLU A 378 56.39 -22.80 5.82
C GLU A 378 55.42 -22.96 7.00
N LEU A 379 54.12 -22.92 6.66
CA LEU A 379 53.12 -23.97 6.92
C LEU A 379 51.78 -23.45 6.38
N SER A 380 51.51 -23.69 5.11
CA SER A 380 50.26 -23.34 4.47
C SER A 380 49.20 -24.41 4.76
N TRP A 381 48.29 -24.13 5.68
CA TRP A 381 46.94 -24.67 5.61
C TRP A 381 46.17 -23.85 4.59
N THR A 382 45.93 -24.41 3.41
CA THR A 382 44.97 -23.85 2.46
C THR A 382 43.59 -24.42 2.79
N PRO A 383 42.63 -23.62 3.29
CA PRO A 383 41.25 -24.08 3.37
C PRO A 383 40.73 -24.28 1.93
N ALA A 384 40.31 -25.51 1.62
CA ALA A 384 39.66 -25.83 0.36
C ALA A 384 38.43 -24.92 0.20
N THR A 385 38.46 -24.11 -0.84
CA THR A 385 37.38 -23.22 -1.21
C THR A 385 36.58 -23.89 -2.31
N GLY A 386 35.39 -24.38 -1.95
CA GLY A 386 34.29 -24.60 -2.89
C GLY A 386 34.01 -26.06 -3.26
N GLY A 387 32.81 -26.52 -2.87
CA GLY A 387 32.19 -27.76 -3.34
C GLY A 387 31.86 -28.71 -2.18
N GLY A 388 30.72 -28.48 -1.52
CA GLY A 388 30.18 -29.42 -0.53
C GLY A 388 29.56 -30.63 -1.22
N ASP A 389 30.41 -31.45 -1.84
CA ASP A 389 30.01 -32.70 -2.48
C ASP A 389 30.26 -33.88 -1.52
N ALA A 390 29.44 -34.92 -1.62
CA ALA A 390 29.44 -36.12 -0.78
C ALA A 390 30.81 -36.83 -0.64
N GLY A 391 31.81 -36.46 -1.46
CA GLY A 391 33.18 -36.96 -1.36
C GLY A 391 33.92 -36.55 -0.08
N ASP A 392 33.61 -35.38 0.48
CA ASP A 392 34.27 -34.93 1.72
C ASP A 392 33.90 -35.82 2.91
N LEU A 393 32.66 -36.32 2.96
CA LEU A 393 32.19 -37.20 4.04
C LEU A 393 32.88 -38.57 4.01
N ALA A 394 33.07 -39.14 2.81
CA ALA A 394 33.77 -40.41 2.63
C ALA A 394 35.25 -40.30 3.03
N TYR A 395 35.89 -39.17 2.73
CA TYR A 395 37.27 -38.90 3.13
C TYR A 395 37.45 -38.85 4.66
N TYR A 396 36.53 -38.20 5.38
CA TYR A 396 36.55 -38.19 6.84
C TYR A 396 36.31 -39.59 7.45
N GLN A 397 35.47 -40.42 6.83
CA GLN A 397 35.30 -41.81 7.27
C GLN A 397 36.57 -42.63 7.12
N GLU A 398 37.28 -42.45 6.01
CA GLU A 398 38.56 -43.13 5.78
C GLU A 398 39.60 -42.70 6.82
N GLN A 399 39.71 -41.41 7.12
CA GLN A 399 40.62 -40.92 8.17
C GLN A 399 40.29 -41.47 9.57
N LEU A 400 39.00 -41.52 9.95
CA LEU A 400 38.60 -42.10 11.23
C LEU A 400 38.89 -43.61 11.30
N SER A 401 38.73 -44.34 10.19
CA SER A 401 39.05 -45.76 10.11
C SER A 401 40.57 -46.01 10.26
N GLN A 402 41.40 -45.14 9.67
CA GLN A 402 42.86 -45.20 9.80
C GLN A 402 43.29 -44.93 11.24
N VAL A 403 42.73 -43.91 11.91
CA VAL A 403 43.02 -43.61 13.31
C VAL A 403 42.61 -44.76 14.24
N LYS A 404 41.44 -45.39 14.01
CA LYS A 404 41.02 -46.59 14.76
C LYS A 404 41.98 -47.76 14.56
N SER A 405 42.40 -48.02 13.32
CA SER A 405 43.36 -49.09 13.03
C SER A 405 44.74 -48.89 13.66
N LEU A 406 45.20 -47.63 13.78
CA LEU A 406 46.47 -47.30 14.43
C LEU A 406 46.36 -47.41 15.95
N LEU A 407 45.20 -47.09 16.53
CA LEU A 407 44.95 -47.25 17.96
C LEU A 407 44.91 -48.72 18.38
N ASP A 408 44.39 -49.60 17.51
CA ASP A 408 44.39 -51.06 17.74
C ASP A 408 45.80 -51.66 17.66
N GLN A 409 46.70 -51.07 16.85
CA GLN A 409 48.08 -51.52 16.70
C GLN A 409 48.95 -51.10 17.90
N ASP A 410 48.80 -49.86 18.40
CA ASP A 410 49.58 -49.34 19.53
C ASP A 410 48.69 -48.65 20.59
N PRO A 411 48.09 -49.42 21.52
CA PRO A 411 47.14 -48.89 22.49
C PRO A 411 47.78 -47.98 23.56
N GLU A 412 49.11 -47.87 23.64
CA GLU A 412 49.81 -46.99 24.58
C GLU A 412 50.25 -45.65 23.96
N ASN A 413 50.03 -45.42 22.67
CA ASN A 413 50.43 -44.17 22.01
C ASN A 413 49.57 -42.98 22.51
N ALA A 414 50.17 -42.12 23.31
CA ALA A 414 49.50 -41.00 23.97
C ALA A 414 48.94 -39.96 22.97
N GLU A 415 49.61 -39.76 21.84
CA GLU A 415 49.17 -38.78 20.82
C GLU A 415 47.89 -39.27 20.10
N ILE A 416 47.79 -40.58 19.83
CA ILE A 416 46.61 -41.16 19.18
C ILE A 416 45.41 -41.20 20.13
N LYS A 417 45.66 -41.41 21.43
CA LYS A 417 44.63 -41.30 22.48
C LYS A 417 44.06 -39.89 22.59
N GLU A 418 44.87 -38.86 22.43
CA GLU A 418 44.41 -37.47 22.51
C GLU A 418 43.52 -37.11 21.30
N VAL A 419 43.86 -37.57 20.09
CA VAL A 419 43.02 -37.40 18.89
C VAL A 419 41.70 -38.17 18.99
N SER A 420 41.74 -39.41 19.49
CA SER A 420 40.54 -40.23 19.76
C SER A 420 39.63 -39.58 20.81
N TRP A 421 40.21 -39.06 21.89
CA TRP A 421 39.46 -38.37 22.94
C TRP A 421 38.79 -37.09 22.43
N LEU A 422 39.47 -36.30 21.60
CA LEU A 422 38.85 -35.13 20.95
C LEU A 422 37.67 -35.56 20.04
N GLY A 423 37.81 -36.64 19.27
CA GLY A 423 36.70 -37.19 18.46
C GLY A 423 35.48 -37.59 19.29
N SER A 424 35.70 -38.17 20.47
CA SER A 424 34.64 -38.56 21.41
C SER A 424 34.02 -37.36 22.15
N VAL A 425 34.83 -36.40 22.58
CA VAL A 425 34.37 -35.20 23.31
C VAL A 425 33.57 -34.25 22.42
N PHE A 426 33.90 -34.16 21.14
CA PHE A 426 33.16 -33.33 20.19
C PHE A 426 31.89 -34.01 19.64
N GLY A 427 31.55 -35.22 20.10
CA GLY A 427 30.34 -35.93 19.67
C GLY A 427 30.29 -36.15 18.16
N VAL A 428 31.45 -36.29 17.50
CA VAL A 428 31.53 -36.36 16.03
C VAL A 428 30.79 -37.58 15.49
N GLU A 429 30.80 -38.70 16.24
CA GLU A 429 30.02 -39.89 15.89
C GLU A 429 28.50 -39.67 16.01
N GLU A 430 28.04 -38.88 16.99
CA GLU A 430 26.62 -38.54 17.14
C GLU A 430 26.14 -37.58 16.05
N ILE A 431 26.96 -36.58 15.70
CA ILE A 431 26.70 -35.67 14.58
C ILE A 431 26.66 -36.45 13.26
N TYR A 432 27.52 -37.47 13.13
CA TYR A 432 27.56 -38.32 11.93
C TYR A 432 26.31 -39.18 11.77
N GLU A 433 25.84 -39.86 12.83
CA GLU A 433 24.58 -40.62 12.77
C GLU A 433 23.38 -39.70 12.51
N GLN A 434 23.34 -38.50 13.10
CA GLN A 434 22.31 -37.50 12.78
C GLN A 434 22.36 -37.07 11.30
N LEU A 435 23.54 -36.86 10.74
CA LEU A 435 23.70 -36.54 9.31
C LEU A 435 23.23 -37.70 8.43
N LYS A 436 23.54 -38.94 8.80
CA LYS A 436 23.12 -40.15 8.06
C LYS A 436 21.60 -40.30 8.05
N ASP A 437 20.94 -40.06 9.18
CA ASP A 437 19.48 -40.04 9.26
C ASP A 437 18.88 -38.93 8.37
N THR A 438 19.49 -37.73 8.34
CA THR A 438 19.01 -36.66 7.46
C THR A 438 19.16 -36.99 5.97
N VAL A 439 20.24 -37.67 5.57
CA VAL A 439 20.44 -38.12 4.18
C VAL A 439 19.39 -39.17 3.81
N ASN A 440 19.13 -40.15 4.68
CA ASN A 440 18.08 -41.16 4.46
C ASN A 440 16.69 -40.50 4.31
N ILE A 441 16.36 -39.51 5.15
CA ILE A 441 15.10 -38.76 5.05
C ILE A 441 15.02 -38.00 3.71
N LEU A 442 16.14 -37.42 3.25
CA LEU A 442 16.17 -36.72 1.97
C LEU A 442 15.95 -37.68 0.79
N GLU A 443 16.60 -38.84 0.78
CA GLU A 443 16.39 -39.88 -0.25
C GLU A 443 14.94 -40.39 -0.27
N GLU A 444 14.33 -40.62 0.90
CA GLU A 444 12.91 -40.98 0.99
C GLU A 444 12.00 -39.87 0.47
N SER A 445 12.34 -38.61 0.75
CA SER A 445 11.59 -37.46 0.25
C SER A 445 11.68 -37.32 -1.28
N GLU A 446 12.80 -37.69 -1.89
CA GLU A 446 12.96 -37.70 -3.35
C GLU A 446 12.13 -38.81 -3.99
N LYS A 447 12.15 -40.03 -3.41
CA LYS A 447 11.26 -41.13 -3.83
C LYS A 447 9.79 -40.73 -3.74
N GLN A 448 9.38 -40.02 -2.69
CA GLN A 448 8.01 -39.50 -2.55
C GLN A 448 7.67 -38.42 -3.58
N LYS A 449 8.62 -37.56 -3.96
CA LYS A 449 8.40 -36.58 -5.04
C LYS A 449 8.19 -37.27 -6.37
N GLU A 450 8.94 -38.33 -6.67
CA GLU A 450 8.77 -39.10 -7.91
C GLU A 450 7.40 -39.79 -7.97
N THR A 451 6.91 -40.36 -6.87
CA THR A 451 5.57 -40.98 -6.83
C THR A 451 4.45 -39.95 -6.99
N VAL A 452 4.59 -38.76 -6.38
CA VAL A 452 3.61 -37.66 -6.54
C VAL A 452 3.61 -37.14 -7.99
N LEU A 453 4.77 -37.02 -8.62
CA LEU A 453 4.86 -36.62 -10.04
C LEU A 453 4.23 -37.67 -10.96
N ALA A 454 4.42 -38.95 -10.68
CA ALA A 454 3.78 -40.04 -11.42
C ALA A 454 2.25 -40.00 -11.28
N MET A 455 1.73 -39.82 -10.06
CA MET A 455 0.28 -39.66 -9.82
C MET A 455 -0.28 -38.40 -10.51
N GLY A 456 0.46 -37.29 -10.51
CA GLY A 456 0.07 -36.07 -11.21
C GLY A 456 -0.06 -36.26 -12.72
N ALA A 457 0.84 -37.04 -13.33
CA ALA A 457 0.77 -37.37 -14.75
C ALA A 457 -0.45 -38.25 -15.09
N GLU A 458 -0.84 -39.17 -14.21
CA GLU A 458 -2.07 -39.96 -14.38
C GLU A 458 -3.33 -39.10 -14.29
N ILE A 459 -3.40 -38.17 -13.32
CA ILE A 459 -4.54 -37.24 -13.17
C ILE A 459 -4.68 -36.33 -14.40
N GLU A 460 -3.58 -35.80 -14.94
CA GLU A 460 -3.62 -34.99 -16.17
C GLU A 460 -4.05 -35.83 -17.39
N LYS A 461 -3.63 -37.10 -17.47
CA LYS A 461 -4.11 -38.01 -18.52
C LYS A 461 -5.61 -38.26 -18.42
N GLU A 462 -6.15 -38.44 -17.22
CA GLU A 462 -7.59 -38.57 -16.98
C GLU A 462 -8.35 -37.27 -17.31
N ARG A 463 -7.79 -36.11 -16.96
CA ARG A 463 -8.37 -34.80 -17.30
C ARG A 463 -8.45 -34.58 -18.81
N LEU A 464 -7.38 -34.90 -19.53
CA LEU A 464 -7.38 -34.80 -21.00
C LEU A 464 -8.36 -35.78 -21.64
N ALA A 465 -8.48 -37.00 -21.09
CA ALA A 465 -9.49 -37.96 -21.54
C ALA A 465 -10.92 -37.48 -21.27
N ALA A 466 -11.18 -36.90 -20.10
CA ALA A 466 -12.49 -36.32 -19.74
C ALA A 466 -12.82 -35.11 -20.62
N ALA A 467 -11.85 -34.22 -20.89
CA ALA A 467 -12.03 -33.10 -21.79
C ALA A 467 -12.33 -33.55 -23.23
N ALA A 468 -11.64 -34.58 -23.72
CA ALA A 468 -11.91 -35.18 -25.02
C ALA A 468 -13.31 -35.81 -25.09
N ALA A 469 -13.77 -36.47 -24.02
CA ALA A 469 -15.13 -37.00 -23.93
C ALA A 469 -16.19 -35.89 -23.95
N LEU A 470 -15.93 -34.77 -23.28
CA LEU A 470 -16.83 -33.62 -23.25
C LEU A 470 -16.92 -32.91 -24.61
N GLU A 471 -15.82 -32.81 -25.35
CA GLU A 471 -15.83 -32.30 -26.73
C GLU A 471 -16.52 -33.28 -27.70
N ALA A 472 -16.42 -34.60 -27.46
CA ALA A 472 -17.18 -35.60 -28.21
C ALA A 472 -18.70 -35.52 -27.93
N GLU A 473 -19.11 -35.19 -26.70
CA GLU A 473 -20.52 -34.93 -26.38
C GLU A 473 -21.03 -33.61 -26.95
N LYS A 474 -20.22 -32.53 -26.91
CA LYS A 474 -20.57 -31.25 -27.54
C LYS A 474 -20.74 -31.36 -29.05
N SER A 475 -19.88 -32.13 -29.72
CA SER A 475 -19.99 -32.36 -31.16
C SER A 475 -21.22 -33.21 -31.54
N LYS A 476 -21.68 -34.12 -30.66
CA LYS A 476 -23.00 -34.78 -30.80
C LYS A 476 -24.17 -33.82 -30.56
N ALA A 477 -24.11 -32.97 -29.53
CA ALA A 477 -25.15 -31.99 -29.24
C ALA A 477 -25.28 -30.89 -30.31
N ALA A 478 -24.18 -30.53 -30.99
CA ALA A 478 -24.18 -29.56 -32.07
C ALA A 478 -24.89 -30.07 -33.35
N ALA A 479 -25.02 -31.38 -33.54
CA ALA A 479 -25.70 -31.97 -34.69
C ALA A 479 -27.24 -31.97 -34.56
N GLU A 480 -27.79 -31.80 -33.36
CA GLU A 480 -29.23 -31.91 -33.09
C GLU A 480 -29.92 -30.59 -32.67
N GLY A 481 -29.20 -29.45 -32.61
CA GLY A 481 -29.69 -28.25 -31.92
C GLY A 481 -29.48 -26.89 -32.61
N SER A 482 -29.80 -26.74 -33.90
CA SER A 482 -29.67 -25.46 -34.62
C SER A 482 -30.88 -24.49 -34.45
N ALA A 483 -31.37 -24.27 -33.22
CA ALA A 483 -32.51 -23.35 -33.00
C ALA A 483 -32.58 -22.61 -31.63
N ALA A 484 -31.59 -22.68 -30.74
CA ALA A 484 -31.75 -22.24 -29.34
C ALA A 484 -30.81 -21.12 -28.83
N ALA A 485 -30.25 -20.28 -29.71
CA ALA A 485 -29.34 -19.20 -29.30
C ALA A 485 -30.02 -17.88 -28.86
N SER A 486 -31.36 -17.83 -28.82
CA SER A 486 -32.14 -16.62 -28.47
C SER A 486 -32.69 -16.58 -27.02
N SER A 487 -32.42 -17.58 -26.17
CA SER A 487 -33.08 -17.72 -24.86
C SER A 487 -32.36 -17.06 -23.66
N SER A 488 -31.08 -16.70 -23.77
CA SER A 488 -30.29 -16.21 -22.63
C SER A 488 -30.59 -14.75 -22.25
N THR A 489 -30.95 -13.90 -23.22
CA THR A 489 -31.26 -12.48 -22.96
C THR A 489 -32.61 -12.31 -22.27
N ALA A 490 -33.57 -13.19 -22.56
CA ALA A 490 -34.89 -13.17 -21.94
C ALA A 490 -34.84 -13.53 -20.44
N GLN A 491 -33.99 -14.48 -20.05
CA GLN A 491 -33.82 -14.85 -18.64
C GLN A 491 -33.17 -13.73 -17.80
N ALA A 492 -32.24 -12.96 -18.39
CA ALA A 492 -31.63 -11.82 -17.72
C ALA A 492 -32.66 -10.69 -17.47
N ALA A 493 -33.54 -10.41 -18.43
CA ALA A 493 -34.61 -9.44 -18.27
C ALA A 493 -35.62 -9.86 -17.18
N ALA A 494 -36.00 -11.15 -17.14
CA ALA A 494 -36.91 -11.68 -16.12
C ALA A 494 -36.32 -11.55 -14.70
N ARG A 495 -35.03 -11.87 -14.51
CA ARG A 495 -34.36 -11.73 -13.20
C ARG A 495 -34.32 -10.28 -12.70
N ARG A 496 -34.20 -9.30 -13.60
CA ARG A 496 -34.16 -7.86 -13.24
C ARG A 496 -35.52 -7.33 -12.81
N SER A 497 -36.60 -7.81 -13.44
CA SER A 497 -37.96 -7.37 -13.08
C SER A 497 -38.33 -7.70 -11.64
N HIS A 498 -37.76 -8.78 -11.08
CA HIS A 498 -38.01 -9.21 -9.70
C HIS A 498 -37.31 -8.34 -8.64
N LEU A 499 -36.36 -7.48 -9.03
CA LEU A 499 -35.68 -6.58 -8.09
C LEU A 499 -36.50 -5.30 -7.84
N VAL A 500 -37.33 -4.89 -8.80
CA VAL A 500 -38.13 -3.66 -8.69
C VAL A 500 -39.25 -3.87 -7.66
N GLY A 501 -39.38 -2.94 -6.72
CA GLY A 501 -40.32 -2.99 -5.61
C GLY A 501 -39.79 -3.70 -4.35
N ARG A 502 -38.60 -4.29 -4.39
CA ARG A 502 -37.99 -4.89 -3.18
C ARG A 502 -37.39 -3.84 -2.27
N THR A 503 -37.42 -4.13 -0.98
CA THR A 503 -36.80 -3.27 0.05
C THR A 503 -35.34 -3.67 0.24
N CYS A 504 -34.48 -2.67 0.37
CA CYS A 504 -33.05 -2.83 0.48
C CYS A 504 -32.44 -1.82 1.46
N GLU A 505 -31.30 -2.17 2.03
CA GLU A 505 -30.47 -1.26 2.81
C GLU A 505 -29.37 -0.67 1.93
N VAL A 506 -29.19 0.64 2.01
CA VAL A 506 -28.24 1.39 1.20
C VAL A 506 -27.36 2.25 2.09
N PHE A 507 -26.06 2.27 1.81
CA PHE A 507 -25.09 3.05 2.56
C PHE A 507 -25.06 4.50 2.06
N TYR A 508 -25.49 5.44 2.91
CA TYR A 508 -25.53 6.87 2.62
C TYR A 508 -25.01 7.69 3.81
N GLU A 509 -24.14 8.67 3.59
CA GLU A 509 -23.56 9.53 4.65
C GLU A 509 -23.00 8.78 5.88
N ASN A 510 -22.35 7.63 5.65
CA ASN A 510 -21.81 6.73 6.69
C ASN A 510 -22.85 6.05 7.58
N LYS A 511 -24.11 5.99 7.14
CA LYS A 511 -25.19 5.26 7.81
C LYS A 511 -25.94 4.39 6.81
N TRP A 512 -26.54 3.32 7.30
CA TRP A 512 -27.43 2.47 6.50
C TRP A 512 -28.85 3.02 6.59
N PHE A 513 -29.49 3.17 5.44
CA PHE A 513 -30.88 3.62 5.33
C PHE A 513 -31.69 2.59 4.55
N ASN A 514 -32.95 2.41 4.94
CA ASN A 514 -33.90 1.59 4.22
C ASN A 514 -34.41 2.32 2.98
N ALA A 515 -34.44 1.64 1.85
CA ALA A 515 -34.85 2.16 0.56
C ALA A 515 -35.60 1.11 -0.25
N GLU A 516 -36.38 1.55 -1.23
CA GLU A 516 -37.10 0.71 -2.17
C GLU A 516 -36.49 0.84 -3.58
N ILE A 517 -36.28 -0.28 -4.25
CA ILE A 517 -35.75 -0.29 -5.62
C ILE A 517 -36.85 0.10 -6.60
N THR A 518 -36.76 1.30 -7.16
CA THR A 518 -37.74 1.83 -8.13
C THR A 518 -37.48 1.39 -9.57
N GLY A 519 -36.25 1.03 -9.91
CA GLY A 519 -35.90 0.58 -11.26
C GLY A 519 -34.46 0.07 -11.35
N VAL A 520 -34.21 -0.80 -12.33
CA VAL A 520 -32.87 -1.31 -12.64
C VAL A 520 -32.52 -0.88 -14.06
N ARG A 521 -31.36 -0.25 -14.22
CA ARG A 521 -30.81 0.21 -15.50
C ARG A 521 -29.42 -0.38 -15.70
N ILE A 522 -28.99 -0.49 -16.95
CA ILE A 522 -27.64 -0.92 -17.31
C ILE A 522 -26.95 0.31 -17.87
N ASP A 523 -25.81 0.67 -17.28
CA ASP A 523 -24.97 1.73 -17.81
C ASP A 523 -24.37 1.34 -19.17
N GLU A 524 -23.86 2.31 -19.91
CA GLU A 524 -23.10 2.10 -21.16
C GLU A 524 -21.90 1.14 -20.99
N LEU A 525 -21.37 1.02 -19.77
CA LEU A 525 -20.30 0.09 -19.40
C LEU A 525 -20.78 -1.33 -19.09
N GLY A 526 -22.07 -1.64 -19.29
CA GLY A 526 -22.66 -2.94 -18.95
C GLY A 526 -22.80 -3.19 -17.44
N THR A 527 -22.53 -2.19 -16.60
CA THR A 527 -22.70 -2.30 -15.14
C THR A 527 -24.15 -2.05 -14.76
N GLU A 528 -24.76 -2.98 -14.03
CA GLU A 528 -26.13 -2.82 -13.54
C GLU A 528 -26.17 -1.79 -12.39
N ARG A 529 -27.10 -0.82 -12.51
CA ARG A 529 -27.41 0.17 -11.47
C ARG A 529 -28.88 0.12 -11.10
N CYS A 530 -29.15 0.22 -9.80
CA CYS A 530 -30.49 0.35 -9.25
C CYS A 530 -30.77 1.80 -8.90
N ALA A 531 -31.89 2.33 -9.37
CA ALA A 531 -32.48 3.55 -8.86
C ALA A 531 -33.29 3.22 -7.60
N VAL A 532 -32.83 3.70 -6.44
CA VAL A 532 -33.46 3.48 -5.13
C VAL A 532 -34.15 4.76 -4.65
N ARG A 533 -35.29 4.62 -4.00
CA ARG A 533 -36.01 5.69 -3.28
C ARG A 533 -35.92 5.40 -1.80
N PHE A 534 -35.38 6.31 -1.00
CA PHE A 534 -35.31 6.13 0.45
C PHE A 534 -36.72 6.11 1.06
N ILE A 535 -36.97 5.23 2.03
CA ILE A 535 -38.25 5.21 2.76
C ILE A 535 -38.19 6.36 3.78
N GLY A 536 -39.26 7.15 3.89
CA GLY A 536 -39.30 8.38 4.69
C GLY A 536 -38.62 9.61 4.07
N PHE A 537 -37.88 9.44 2.96
CA PHE A 537 -37.28 10.57 2.23
C PHE A 537 -37.57 10.45 0.74
N ASP A 538 -38.19 11.47 0.13
CA ASP A 538 -38.49 11.49 -1.31
C ASP A 538 -37.26 11.59 -2.23
N GLN A 539 -36.05 11.40 -1.70
CA GLN A 539 -34.83 11.40 -2.48
C GLN A 539 -34.67 10.10 -3.26
N ARG A 540 -34.37 10.24 -4.55
CA ARG A 540 -33.99 9.13 -5.44
C ARG A 540 -32.51 9.19 -5.75
N ARG A 541 -31.84 8.05 -5.72
CA ARG A 541 -30.41 7.93 -6.03
C ARG A 541 -30.13 6.63 -6.79
N GLU A 542 -29.03 6.62 -7.53
CA GLU A 542 -28.59 5.45 -8.29
C GLU A 542 -27.37 4.82 -7.62
N TYR A 543 -27.45 3.52 -7.36
CA TYR A 543 -26.38 2.72 -6.75
C TYR A 543 -26.06 1.53 -7.64
N LYS A 544 -24.84 1.00 -7.54
CA LYS A 544 -24.52 -0.29 -8.17
C LYS A 544 -25.28 -1.39 -7.45
N VAL A 545 -25.77 -2.39 -8.17
CA VAL A 545 -26.52 -3.52 -7.54
C VAL A 545 -25.71 -4.20 -6.44
N GLN A 546 -24.38 -4.21 -6.54
CA GLN A 546 -23.46 -4.80 -5.55
C GLN A 546 -23.35 -4.00 -4.24
N ASP A 547 -23.65 -2.70 -4.27
CA ASP A 547 -23.57 -1.81 -3.11
C ASP A 547 -24.91 -1.74 -2.34
N VAL A 548 -25.94 -2.43 -2.84
CA VAL A 548 -27.29 -2.48 -2.27
C VAL A 548 -27.48 -3.82 -1.56
N ALA A 549 -27.78 -3.80 -0.27
CA ALA A 549 -28.04 -5.00 0.51
C ALA A 549 -29.54 -5.31 0.50
N LEU A 550 -29.96 -6.38 -0.16
CA LEU A 550 -31.37 -6.79 -0.18
C LEU A 550 -31.78 -7.36 1.19
N LEU A 551 -32.89 -6.89 1.72
CA LEU A 551 -33.49 -7.48 2.92
C LEU A 551 -34.06 -8.87 2.57
N LYS A 552 -33.90 -9.82 3.48
CA LYS A 552 -34.46 -11.16 3.33
C LYS A 552 -35.86 -11.17 3.93
N PRO A 553 -36.92 -11.42 3.15
CA PRO A 553 -38.26 -11.51 3.69
C PRO A 553 -38.35 -12.69 4.68
N PRO A 554 -39.00 -12.52 5.85
CA PRO A 554 -39.31 -13.62 6.73
C PRO A 554 -40.24 -14.61 6.03
N ARG A 555 -40.12 -15.90 6.36
CA ARG A 555 -41.05 -16.89 5.81
C ARG A 555 -42.44 -16.60 6.39
N PRO A 556 -43.55 -16.78 5.64
CA PRO A 556 -44.90 -16.56 6.17
C PRO A 556 -45.22 -17.37 7.44
N GLN A 557 -44.53 -18.50 7.65
CA GLN A 557 -44.64 -19.34 8.84
C GLN A 557 -43.94 -18.77 10.08
N GLU A 558 -42.93 -17.90 9.89
CA GLU A 558 -42.17 -17.25 10.97
C GLU A 558 -42.94 -16.06 11.57
N ALA A 559 -43.88 -15.49 10.81
CA ALA A 559 -44.64 -14.29 11.17
C ALA A 559 -46.18 -14.53 11.10
N PRO A 560 -46.75 -15.40 11.96
CA PRO A 560 -48.19 -15.64 12.00
C PRO A 560 -48.97 -14.40 12.46
N VAL A 561 -50.25 -14.31 12.08
CA VAL A 561 -51.15 -13.24 12.56
C VAL A 561 -51.16 -13.21 14.10
N GLY A 562 -51.01 -12.02 14.68
CA GLY A 562 -50.91 -11.78 16.12
C GLY A 562 -49.48 -11.77 16.67
N SER A 563 -48.45 -12.08 15.87
CA SER A 563 -47.06 -11.97 16.32
C SER A 563 -46.60 -10.52 16.41
N VAL A 564 -45.81 -10.21 17.43
CA VAL A 564 -45.10 -8.93 17.57
C VAL A 564 -43.83 -9.01 16.74
N VAL A 565 -43.70 -8.15 15.74
CA VAL A 565 -42.58 -8.09 14.79
C VAL A 565 -42.07 -6.65 14.67
N GLN A 566 -40.94 -6.45 14.01
CA GLN A 566 -40.50 -5.11 13.65
C GLN A 566 -40.84 -4.81 12.20
N ALA A 567 -41.44 -3.65 11.94
CA ALA A 567 -41.74 -3.17 10.59
C ALA A 567 -41.08 -1.81 10.34
N ILE A 568 -40.78 -1.54 9.07
CA ILE A 568 -40.30 -0.21 8.64
C ILE A 568 -41.50 0.74 8.56
N TRP A 569 -41.44 1.87 9.27
CA TRP A 569 -42.48 2.88 9.19
C TRP A 569 -42.29 3.78 7.96
N ALA A 570 -43.38 4.07 7.23
CA ALA A 570 -43.30 4.74 5.93
C ALA A 570 -42.86 6.21 6.03
N GLN A 571 -43.09 6.87 7.16
CA GLN A 571 -42.84 8.31 7.33
C GLN A 571 -41.35 8.64 7.52
N ASP A 572 -40.60 7.80 8.20
CA ASP A 572 -39.20 8.05 8.55
C ASP A 572 -38.23 6.97 8.09
N GLY A 573 -38.74 5.81 7.67
CA GLY A 573 -37.94 4.67 7.24
C GLY A 573 -37.21 3.94 8.36
N LEU A 574 -37.58 4.15 9.63
CA LEU A 574 -37.00 3.46 10.78
C LEU A 574 -37.80 2.22 11.17
N TRP A 575 -37.21 1.35 11.99
CA TRP A 575 -37.81 0.09 12.43
C TRP A 575 -38.55 0.29 13.76
N TYR A 576 -39.84 -0.07 13.80
CA TYR A 576 -40.71 0.03 14.96
C TYR A 576 -41.35 -1.30 15.30
N GLN A 577 -41.68 -1.52 16.58
CA GLN A 577 -42.45 -2.69 17.01
C GLN A 577 -43.91 -2.55 16.58
N CYS A 578 -44.45 -3.63 16.00
CA CYS A 578 -45.81 -3.70 15.51
C CYS A 578 -46.38 -5.10 15.69
N THR A 579 -47.71 -5.20 15.69
CA THR A 579 -48.43 -6.48 15.74
C THR A 579 -49.08 -6.74 14.38
N ILE A 580 -48.89 -7.94 13.83
CA ILE A 580 -49.51 -8.36 12.57
C ILE A 580 -50.99 -8.63 12.78
N LEU A 581 -51.87 -7.96 12.02
CA LEU A 581 -53.31 -8.19 12.06
C LEU A 581 -53.81 -9.16 10.98
N GLU A 582 -53.31 -9.02 9.75
CA GLU A 582 -53.82 -9.76 8.60
C GLU A 582 -52.71 -9.94 7.56
N HIS A 583 -52.69 -11.09 6.89
CA HIS A 583 -51.80 -11.35 5.76
C HIS A 583 -52.48 -10.86 4.48
N THR A 584 -51.85 -9.97 3.72
CA THR A 584 -52.35 -9.48 2.44
C THR A 584 -51.57 -10.10 1.28
N VAL A 585 -52.09 -10.00 0.05
CA VAL A 585 -51.40 -10.54 -1.14
C VAL A 585 -50.03 -9.89 -1.37
N LYS A 586 -49.86 -8.63 -0.93
CA LYS A 586 -48.62 -7.86 -1.10
C LYS A 586 -47.69 -7.91 0.12
N GLY A 587 -48.19 -8.34 1.29
CA GLY A 587 -47.50 -8.12 2.55
C GLY A 587 -48.35 -8.40 3.77
N TYR A 588 -48.26 -7.51 4.75
CA TYR A 588 -48.89 -7.65 6.04
C TYR A 588 -49.56 -6.34 6.44
N LYS A 589 -50.71 -6.44 7.08
CA LYS A 589 -51.38 -5.32 7.70
C LYS A 589 -50.98 -5.26 9.17
N VAL A 590 -50.31 -4.20 9.58
CA VAL A 590 -49.71 -4.09 10.92
C VAL A 590 -50.26 -2.89 11.69
N ILE A 591 -50.30 -3.01 13.02
CA ILE A 591 -50.53 -1.90 13.96
C ILE A 591 -49.24 -1.65 14.73
N PHE A 592 -48.72 -0.43 14.68
CA PHE A 592 -47.55 -0.01 15.45
C PHE A 592 -47.92 0.22 16.93
N GLU A 593 -47.03 -0.16 17.85
CA GLU A 593 -47.29 -0.08 19.29
C GLU A 593 -47.24 1.36 19.84
N GLU A 594 -46.45 2.23 19.23
CA GLU A 594 -46.24 3.60 19.73
C GLU A 594 -47.49 4.50 19.63
N ASP A 595 -48.41 4.21 18.69
CA ASP A 595 -49.64 4.98 18.49
C ASP A 595 -50.89 4.06 18.39
N PRO A 596 -51.50 3.66 19.53
CA PRO A 596 -52.62 2.72 19.55
C PRO A 596 -53.92 3.24 18.89
N GLY A 597 -53.96 4.49 18.44
CA GLY A 597 -55.06 5.08 17.68
C GLY A 597 -54.85 5.11 16.16
N GLN A 598 -53.70 4.64 15.67
CA GLN A 598 -53.38 4.72 14.25
C GLN A 598 -54.13 3.66 13.43
N THR A 599 -54.57 4.05 12.23
CA THR A 599 -55.15 3.11 11.27
C THR A 599 -54.11 2.06 10.88
N PRO A 600 -54.49 0.78 10.80
CA PRO A 600 -53.56 -0.27 10.41
C PRO A 600 -52.99 0.00 9.01
N GLU A 601 -51.67 -0.09 8.89
CA GLU A 601 -50.91 0.22 7.67
C GLU A 601 -50.54 -1.07 6.92
N GLU A 602 -50.59 -1.04 5.59
CA GLU A 602 -50.15 -2.16 4.75
C GLU A 602 -48.65 -2.02 4.45
N VAL A 603 -47.88 -3.01 4.90
CA VAL A 603 -46.42 -3.05 4.81
C VAL A 603 -46.01 -4.23 3.92
N ASN A 604 -45.02 -4.05 3.04
CA ASN A 604 -44.57 -5.10 2.11
C ASN A 604 -43.90 -6.27 2.87
N ILE A 605 -43.87 -7.47 2.28
CA ILE A 605 -43.24 -8.66 2.90
C ILE A 605 -41.77 -8.40 3.28
N ASP A 606 -41.03 -7.66 2.44
CA ASP A 606 -39.60 -7.36 2.66
C ASP A 606 -39.37 -6.29 3.75
N GLN A 607 -40.42 -5.65 4.28
CA GLN A 607 -40.34 -4.56 5.26
C GLN A 607 -40.61 -5.01 6.71
N ILE A 608 -40.65 -6.32 6.95
CA ILE A 608 -40.83 -6.92 8.29
C ILE A 608 -39.65 -7.83 8.62
N ARG A 609 -39.30 -7.92 9.91
CA ARG A 609 -38.27 -8.84 10.41
C ARG A 609 -38.59 -9.40 11.79
#